data_AF-A0A358R5X1-F1
#
_entry.id   AF-A0A358R5X1-F1
#
_cell.length_a   1.000
_cell.length_b   1.000
_cell.length_c   1.000
_cell.angle_alpha   90.00
_cell.angle_beta   90.00
_cell.angle_gamma   90.00
#
_symmetry.space_group_name_H-M   'P 1'
#
loop_
_entity.id
_entity.type
_entity.pdbx_description
1 polymer ?
#
loop_
_entity_poly.entity_id
_entity_poly.type
_entity_poly.pdbx_seq_one_letter_code
_entity_poly.pdbx_strand_id
1 'polypeptide(L)'
;FFSRSGWVVVMSLFLGFATVEAQITEKPQYGTFLIENVDIYPVTSDVIQGGVVVVKDGLIEYVGSNVKPDLTGDIIRIDGSGHRLYPGFIDSETQLGLNEIGAVAVTIDAA
;
A
#
# COMPACT_ATOMS: atom_id res chain seq x y z
N PHE A 1 -6.75 -0.35 -55.07
CA PHE A 1 -5.54 0.14 -54.37
C PHE A 1 -5.94 0.47 -52.94
N PHE A 2 -6.01 -0.52 -52.04
CA PHE A 2 -6.28 -0.29 -50.61
C PHE A 2 -5.15 -1.01 -49.87
N SER A 3 -4.13 -0.27 -49.43
CA SER A 3 -2.96 -0.92 -48.83
C SER A 3 -3.30 -1.40 -47.42
N ARG A 4 -2.79 -2.59 -47.06
CA ARG A 4 -2.90 -3.23 -45.74
C ARG A 4 -2.33 -2.36 -44.59
N SER A 5 -1.74 -1.20 -44.91
CA SER A 5 -1.06 -0.28 -44.01
C SER A 5 -2.01 0.57 -43.16
N GLY A 6 -3.22 0.86 -43.63
CA GLY A 6 -4.16 1.74 -42.92
C GLY A 6 -4.66 1.15 -41.60
N TRP A 7 -4.86 -0.17 -41.57
CA TRP A 7 -5.38 -0.87 -40.38
C TRP A 7 -4.34 -0.96 -39.26
N VAL A 8 -3.05 -1.03 -39.60
CA VAL A 8 -1.96 -1.09 -38.59
C VAL A 8 -1.81 0.25 -37.86
N VAL A 9 -1.98 1.36 -38.57
CA VAL A 9 -1.94 2.71 -37.98
C VAL A 9 -3.16 2.95 -37.08
N VAL A 10 -4.34 2.49 -37.50
CA VAL A 10 -5.57 2.57 -36.69
C VAL A 10 -5.49 1.68 -35.44
N MET A 11 -4.89 0.48 -35.53
CA MET A 11 -4.65 -0.38 -34.36
C MET A 11 -3.61 0.21 -33.39
N SER A 12 -2.58 0.88 -33.92
CA SER A 12 -1.54 1.51 -33.10
C SER A 12 -2.05 2.75 -32.35
N LEU A 13 -3.06 3.44 -32.89
CA LEU A 13 -3.68 4.61 -32.26
C LEU A 13 -4.55 4.24 -31.04
N PHE A 14 -4.99 2.98 -30.93
CA PHE A 14 -5.79 2.49 -29.79
C PHE A 14 -4.96 1.97 -28.61
N LEU A 15 -3.64 1.86 -28.74
CA LEU A 15 -2.78 1.31 -27.68
C LEU A 15 -2.26 2.35 -26.66
N GLY A 16 -2.61 3.63 -26.84
CA GLY A 16 -1.86 4.74 -26.24
C GLY A 16 -2.39 5.37 -24.94
N PHE A 17 -3.49 4.89 -24.36
CA PHE A 17 -4.06 5.50 -23.14
C PHE A 17 -4.41 4.45 -22.09
N ALA A 18 -3.39 3.85 -21.47
CA ALA A 18 -3.55 3.26 -20.15
C ALA A 18 -3.39 4.38 -19.13
N THR A 19 -4.50 4.84 -18.54
CA THR A 19 -4.46 5.72 -17.37
C THR A 19 -3.84 4.93 -16.21
N VAL A 20 -2.65 5.35 -15.77
CA VAL A 20 -2.05 4.85 -14.53
C VAL A 20 -2.82 5.47 -13.36
N GLU A 21 -3.75 4.72 -12.80
CA GLU A 21 -4.48 5.11 -11.58
C GLU A 21 -3.60 4.82 -10.37
N ALA A 22 -2.69 5.74 -10.02
CA ALA A 22 -1.80 5.61 -8.86
C ALA A 22 -2.35 6.26 -7.57
N GLN A 23 -3.60 6.73 -7.56
CA GLN A 23 -4.13 7.47 -6.41
C GLN A 23 -5.19 6.65 -5.66
N ILE A 24 -4.84 6.24 -4.43
CA ILE A 24 -5.80 5.68 -3.46
C ILE A 24 -6.90 6.74 -3.26
N THR A 25 -8.09 6.45 -3.78
CA THR A 25 -9.24 7.38 -3.78
C THR A 25 -10.19 7.10 -2.61
N GLU A 26 -9.99 5.99 -1.89
CA GLU A 26 -10.82 5.63 -0.74
C GLU A 26 -10.51 6.51 0.47
N LYS A 27 -11.58 6.96 1.15
CA LYS A 27 -11.44 7.66 2.42
C LYS A 27 -10.90 6.70 3.49
N PRO A 28 -10.04 7.16 4.41
CA PRO A 28 -9.61 6.33 5.52
C PRO A 28 -10.82 5.87 6.31
N GLN A 29 -10.95 4.56 6.47
CA GLN A 29 -11.98 3.94 7.30
C GLN A 29 -11.41 3.75 8.71
N TYR A 30 -12.19 4.16 9.70
CA TYR A 30 -11.90 3.91 11.11
C TYR A 30 -12.71 2.70 11.58
N GLY A 31 -12.10 1.85 12.41
CA GLY A 31 -12.77 0.67 12.93
C GLY A 31 -11.78 -0.36 13.47
N THR A 32 -12.32 -1.54 13.75
CA THR A 32 -11.52 -2.71 14.13
C THR A 32 -11.21 -3.53 12.88
N PHE A 33 -9.92 -3.78 12.64
CA PHE A 33 -9.44 -4.61 11.55
C PHE A 33 -8.86 -5.90 12.11
N LEU A 34 -9.24 -7.03 11.50
CA LEU A 34 -8.66 -8.34 11.76
C LEU A 34 -7.95 -8.79 10.49
N ILE A 35 -6.62 -8.85 10.53
CA ILE A 35 -5.80 -9.42 9.47
C ILE A 35 -5.47 -10.86 9.88
N GLU A 36 -5.87 -11.85 9.09
CA GLU A 36 -5.72 -13.28 9.41
C GLU A 36 -4.98 -14.05 8.30
N ASN A 37 -4.47 -15.24 8.63
CA ASN A 37 -3.74 -16.13 7.72
C ASN A 37 -2.49 -15.52 7.05
N VAL A 38 -1.82 -14.58 7.71
CA VAL A 38 -0.68 -13.84 7.13
C VAL A 38 0.64 -14.23 7.81
N ASP A 39 1.73 -14.30 7.06
CA ASP A 39 3.05 -14.47 7.65
C ASP A 39 3.53 -13.14 8.22
N ILE A 40 3.61 -13.03 9.54
CA ILE A 40 3.98 -11.80 10.25
C ILE A 40 5.48 -11.81 10.51
N TYR A 41 6.15 -10.71 10.21
CA TYR A 41 7.58 -10.51 10.45
C TYR A 41 7.79 -9.39 11.48
N PRO A 42 7.77 -9.70 12.79
CA PRO A 42 8.05 -8.73 13.84
C PRO A 42 9.52 -8.30 13.84
N VAL A 43 9.81 -7.14 14.44
CA VAL A 43 11.20 -6.65 14.58
C VAL A 43 11.96 -7.39 15.69
N THR A 44 11.27 -7.72 16.79
CA THR A 44 11.90 -8.18 18.04
C THR A 44 11.61 -9.63 18.38
N SER A 45 10.98 -10.39 17.48
CA SER A 45 10.66 -11.80 17.68
C SER A 45 10.70 -12.58 16.37
N ASP A 46 10.60 -13.90 16.47
CA ASP A 46 10.53 -14.78 15.31
C ASP A 46 9.29 -14.54 14.45
N VAL A 47 9.37 -15.00 13.20
CA VAL A 47 8.27 -14.97 12.22
C VAL A 47 7.09 -15.80 12.73
N ILE A 48 5.88 -15.24 12.63
CA ILE A 48 4.63 -15.93 12.98
C ILE A 48 3.94 -16.33 11.68
N GLN A 49 4.00 -17.62 11.35
CA GLN A 49 3.40 -18.18 10.14
C GLN A 49 1.88 -18.27 10.26
N GLY A 50 1.15 -17.82 9.23
CA GLY A 50 -0.32 -17.86 9.20
C GLY A 50 -1.00 -17.19 10.40
N GLY A 51 -0.39 -16.12 10.92
CA GLY A 51 -0.81 -15.43 12.14
C GLY A 51 -1.98 -14.47 11.95
N VAL A 52 -2.26 -13.76 13.04
CA VAL A 52 -3.36 -12.81 13.21
C VAL A 52 -2.83 -11.50 13.78
N VAL A 53 -3.28 -10.38 13.22
CA VAL A 53 -3.13 -9.04 13.79
C VAL A 53 -4.50 -8.39 13.96
N VAL A 54 -4.74 -7.81 15.14
CA VAL A 54 -5.93 -6.99 15.41
C VAL A 54 -5.49 -5.54 15.57
N VAL A 55 -6.08 -4.67 14.76
CA VAL A 55 -5.93 -3.22 14.87
C VAL A 55 -7.26 -2.64 15.32
N LYS A 56 -7.26 -1.88 16.41
CA LYS A 56 -8.44 -1.24 16.98
C LYS A 56 -8.13 0.21 17.24
N ASP A 57 -8.99 1.10 16.73
CA ASP A 57 -8.86 2.55 16.87
C ASP A 57 -7.46 3.08 16.45
N GLY A 58 -6.90 2.49 15.38
CA GLY A 58 -5.59 2.84 14.84
C GLY A 58 -4.39 2.29 15.62
N LEU A 59 -4.61 1.48 16.66
CA LEU A 59 -3.57 0.85 17.47
C LEU A 59 -3.56 -0.67 17.27
N ILE A 60 -2.37 -1.27 17.33
CA ILE A 60 -2.24 -2.73 17.31
C ILE A 60 -2.65 -3.26 18.68
N GLU A 61 -3.82 -3.90 18.77
CA GLU A 61 -4.34 -4.50 20.00
C GLU A 61 -3.75 -5.89 20.23
N TYR A 62 -3.47 -6.64 19.16
CA TYR A 62 -2.97 -8.01 19.26
C TYR A 62 -2.15 -8.43 18.04
N VAL A 63 -1.13 -9.26 18.28
CA VAL A 63 -0.31 -9.96 17.27
C VAL A 63 -0.05 -11.38 17.79
N GLY A 64 -0.34 -12.42 17.02
CA GLY A 64 -0.10 -13.80 17.45
C GLY A 64 -0.56 -14.85 16.45
N SER A 65 -0.41 -16.13 16.81
CA SER A 65 -0.75 -17.27 15.92
C SER A 65 -2.22 -17.67 15.90
N ASN A 66 -3.02 -17.19 16.85
CA ASN A 66 -4.46 -17.48 16.96
C ASN A 66 -5.19 -16.25 17.48
N VAL A 67 -6.47 -16.12 17.14
CA VAL A 67 -7.33 -15.06 17.67
C VAL A 67 -7.54 -15.26 19.17
N LYS A 68 -6.91 -14.42 19.99
CA LYS A 68 -7.18 -14.30 21.44
C LYS A 68 -8.13 -13.16 21.83
N PRO A 69 -8.20 -12.00 21.16
CA PRO A 69 -9.00 -10.89 21.65
C PRO A 69 -10.50 -11.12 21.43
N ASP A 70 -11.31 -10.53 22.30
CA ASP A 70 -12.77 -10.55 22.21
C ASP A 70 -13.21 -9.67 21.03
N LEU A 71 -13.51 -10.33 19.91
CA LEU A 71 -13.93 -9.73 18.66
C LEU A 71 -15.43 -9.38 18.70
N THR A 72 -15.78 -8.32 19.43
CA THR A 72 -17.15 -7.78 19.49
C THR A 72 -17.32 -6.54 18.61
N GLY A 73 -18.47 -6.42 17.95
CA GLY A 73 -18.82 -5.27 17.09
C GLY A 73 -18.52 -5.49 15.60
N ASP A 74 -18.57 -4.41 14.83
CA ASP A 74 -18.29 -4.41 13.40
C ASP A 74 -16.78 -4.51 13.15
N ILE A 75 -16.34 -5.59 12.50
CA ILE A 75 -14.94 -5.92 12.28
C ILE A 75 -14.72 -6.11 10.78
N ILE A 76 -13.75 -5.38 10.25
CA ILE A 76 -13.29 -5.52 8.88
C ILE A 76 -12.26 -6.65 8.86
N ARG A 77 -12.60 -7.75 8.18
CA ARG A 77 -11.72 -8.91 8.05
C ARG A 77 -10.91 -8.83 6.77
N ILE A 78 -9.62 -9.09 6.88
CA ILE A 78 -8.66 -9.09 5.78
C ILE A 78 -7.96 -10.44 5.78
N ASP A 79 -8.15 -11.24 4.73
CA ASP A 79 -7.42 -12.48 4.52
C ASP A 79 -6.07 -12.18 3.88
N GLY A 80 -4.99 -12.44 4.62
CA GLY A 80 -3.61 -12.22 4.18
C GLY A 80 -2.93 -13.49 3.68
N SER A 81 -3.69 -14.54 3.34
CA SER A 81 -3.16 -15.80 2.82
C SER A 81 -2.16 -15.59 1.67
N GLY A 82 -0.95 -16.16 1.81
CA GLY A 82 0.13 -16.04 0.82
C GLY A 82 0.86 -14.69 0.83
N HIS A 83 0.47 -13.77 1.72
CA HIS A 83 1.13 -12.49 1.91
C HIS A 83 2.00 -12.48 3.17
N ARG A 84 2.82 -11.42 3.26
CA ARG A 84 3.74 -11.17 4.38
C ARG A 84 3.44 -9.80 4.96
N LEU A 85 3.31 -9.74 6.28
CA LEU A 85 3.03 -8.51 7.01
C LEU A 85 4.29 -8.01 7.73
N TYR A 86 4.66 -6.77 7.43
CA TYR A 86 5.80 -6.08 8.02
C TYR A 86 5.33 -4.81 8.73
N PRO A 87 6.10 -4.28 9.70
CA PRO A 87 5.97 -2.90 10.12
C PRO A 87 6.06 -1.95 8.92
N GLY A 88 5.39 -0.80 9.03
CA GLY A 88 5.54 0.27 8.04
C GLY A 88 7.00 0.69 7.93
N PHE A 89 7.46 0.92 6.69
CA PHE A 89 8.81 1.40 6.46
C PHE A 89 8.94 2.89 6.80
N ILE A 90 10.10 3.25 7.33
CA ILE A 90 10.47 4.63 7.66
C ILE A 90 11.56 5.05 6.69
N ASP A 91 11.27 6.06 5.87
CA ASP A 91 12.28 6.74 5.07
C ASP A 91 12.89 7.88 5.91
N SER A 92 14.17 7.73 6.26
CA SER A 92 14.88 8.68 7.13
C SER A 92 15.47 9.86 6.36
N GLU A 93 15.50 9.80 5.03
CA GLU A 93 16.06 10.83 4.17
C GLU A 93 15.10 11.14 3.02
N THR A 94 14.08 11.94 3.33
CA THR A 94 13.15 12.43 2.33
C THR A 94 13.42 13.90 2.01
N GLN A 95 13.33 14.25 0.72
CA GLN A 95 13.30 15.64 0.26
C GLN A 95 11.90 16.25 0.33
N LEU A 96 10.93 15.54 0.91
CA LEU A 96 9.57 16.03 1.11
C LEU A 96 9.61 17.29 2.01
N GLY A 97 9.20 18.42 1.45
CA GLY A 97 9.26 19.73 2.11
C GLY A 97 10.55 20.52 1.87
N LEU A 98 11.58 19.93 1.26
CA LEU A 98 12.81 20.63 0.81
C LEU A 98 12.75 21.00 -0.68
N ASN A 99 11.92 20.32 -1.46
CA ASN A 99 11.61 20.72 -2.82
C ASN A 99 10.59 21.87 -2.79
N GLU A 100 11.06 23.10 -2.90
CA GLU A 100 10.21 24.25 -3.16
C GLU A 100 9.46 24.05 -4.48
N ILE A 101 8.14 24.30 -4.49
CA ILE A 101 7.40 24.42 -5.75
C ILE A 101 7.98 25.65 -6.45
N GLY A 102 8.74 25.45 -7.53
CA GLY A 102 9.61 26.44 -8.18
C GLY A 102 8.99 27.83 -8.34
N ALA A 103 9.11 28.65 -7.30
CA ALA A 103 8.60 30.01 -7.27
C ALA A 103 9.75 31.03 -7.33
N VAL A 104 10.98 30.68 -6.94
CA VAL A 104 12.15 31.57 -7.08
C VAL A 104 13.44 30.74 -7.22
N ALA A 105 14.33 31.14 -8.14
CA ALA A 105 15.67 30.56 -8.24
C ALA A 105 16.52 30.99 -7.03
N VAL A 106 16.69 30.09 -6.06
CA VAL A 106 17.74 30.18 -5.05
C VAL A 106 18.65 28.97 -5.21
N THR A 107 19.95 29.21 -5.06
CA THR A 107 21.05 28.27 -5.33
C THR A 107 20.89 26.96 -4.58
N ILE A 108 20.82 25.85 -5.33
CA ILE A 108 20.79 24.49 -4.80
C ILE A 108 22.25 24.08 -4.54
N ASP A 109 22.71 24.20 -3.31
CA ASP A 109 24.01 23.66 -2.91
C ASP A 109 23.82 22.25 -2.34
N ALA A 110 24.15 21.24 -3.14
CA ALA A 110 24.32 19.85 -2.68
C ALA A 110 25.83 19.57 -2.56
N ALA A 111 26.27 19.06 -1.41
CA ALA A 111 27.64 18.61 -1.18
C ALA A 111 27.87 17.19 -1.72
#